data_AF-A0A920TDC6-F1
#
_entry.id   AF-A0A920TDC6-F1
#
_cell.length_a   1.000
_cell.length_b   1.000
_cell.length_c   1.000
_cell.angle_alpha   90.00
_cell.angle_beta   90.00
_cell.angle_gamma   90.00
#
_symmetry.space_group_name_H-M   'P 1'
#
loop_
_entity.id
_entity.type
_entity.pdbx_description
1 polymer ?
#
loop_
_entity_poly.entity_id
_entity_poly.type
_entity_poly.pdbx_seq_one_letter_code
_entity_poly.pdbx_strand_id
1 'polypeptide(L)' 'MALDVSPRCDCANHADVPIVPHLGVFASKDAVAIDMACVDKAREAEGIRGSAAEMMEAHQPGQEI' A
#
# COMPACT_ATOMS: atom_id res chain seq x y z
N MET A 1 3.11 -8.84 -6.43
CA MET A 1 2.77 -9.02 -5.00
C MET A 1 2.78 -7.64 -4.39
N ALA A 2 1.75 -7.25 -3.63
CA ALA A 2 1.70 -5.96 -2.95
C ALA A 2 1.76 -6.23 -1.44
N LEU A 3 2.98 -6.15 -0.90
CA LEU A 3 3.36 -6.59 0.44
C LEU A 3 4.12 -5.47 1.12
N ASP A 4 3.86 -5.25 2.40
CA ASP A 4 4.67 -4.40 3.29
C ASP A 4 5.08 -3.06 2.67
N VAL A 5 4.10 -2.36 2.08
CA VAL A 5 4.32 -1.05 1.45
C VAL A 5 4.76 -0.07 2.53
N SER A 6 6.00 0.37 2.46
CA SER A 6 6.60 1.31 3.42
C SER A 6 6.79 2.69 2.77
N PRO A 7 6.75 3.78 3.55
CA PRO A 7 6.93 5.13 3.03
C PRO A 7 8.41 5.45 2.72
N ARG A 8 9.34 4.58 3.11
CA ARG A 8 10.79 4.76 2.91
C ARG A 8 11.38 3.53 2.23
N CYS A 9 12.40 3.73 1.43
CA CYS A 9 13.22 2.65 0.89
C CYS A 9 13.75 1.76 2.03
N ASP A 10 13.76 0.44 1.82
CA ASP A 10 14.35 -0.55 2.74
C ASP A 10 15.84 -0.31 3.03
N CYS A 11 16.48 0.52 2.22
CA CYS A 11 17.84 1.01 2.43
C CYS A 11 17.96 2.05 3.58
N ALA A 12 16.84 2.55 4.11
CA ALA A 12 16.84 3.32 5.35
C ALA A 12 17.15 2.39 6.53
N ASN A 13 17.96 2.85 7.50
CA ASN A 13 18.40 2.07 8.67
C ASN A 13 17.28 1.62 9.64
N HIS A 14 16.02 1.76 9.24
CA HIS A 14 14.82 1.36 9.98
C HIS A 14 13.66 1.17 8.98
N ALA A 15 12.99 0.02 9.06
CA ALA A 15 11.73 -0.24 8.38
C ALA A 15 10.55 0.28 9.21
N ASP A 16 9.74 1.14 8.60
CA ASP A 16 8.56 1.74 9.23
C ASP A 16 7.37 0.75 9.30
N VAL A 17 6.33 1.09 10.04
CA VAL A 17 5.06 0.36 9.98
C VAL A 17 4.48 0.50 8.57
N PRO A 18 4.06 -0.60 7.89
CA PRO A 18 3.49 -0.52 6.55
C PRO A 18 2.28 0.42 6.49
N ILE A 19 2.10 1.11 5.37
CA ILE A 19 1.02 2.09 5.21
C ILE A 19 -0.33 1.44 4.87
N VAL A 20 -0.32 0.28 4.21
CA VAL A 20 -1.51 -0.52 3.89
C VAL A 20 -1.35 -1.95 4.41
N PRO A 21 -2.44 -2.66 4.74
CA PRO A 21 -2.39 -4.08 5.04
C PRO A 21 -1.88 -4.88 3.84
N HIS A 22 -1.42 -6.11 4.11
CA HIS A 22 -1.06 -7.06 3.07
C HIS A 22 -2.25 -7.33 2.14
N LEU A 23 -2.14 -6.94 0.86
CA LEU A 23 -3.24 -6.99 -0.10
C LEU A 23 -3.37 -8.34 -0.83
N GLY A 24 -2.38 -9.22 -0.68
CA GLY A 24 -2.38 -10.54 -1.29
C GLY A 24 -1.39 -10.70 -2.45
N VAL A 25 -1.53 -11.82 -3.14
CA VAL A 25 -0.75 -12.16 -4.33
C VAL A 25 -1.67 -12.09 -5.55
N PHE A 26 -1.35 -11.18 -6.46
CA PHE A 26 -2.03 -11.04 -7.74
C PHE A 26 -1.17 -11.69 -8.84
N ALA A 27 -1.82 -12.25 -9.86
CA ALA A 27 -1.17 -12.81 -11.03
C ALA A 27 -1.96 -12.46 -12.30
N SER A 28 -1.26 -11.99 -13.33
CA SER A 28 -1.81 -11.71 -14.67
C SER A 28 -0.75 -11.97 -15.73
N LYS A 29 -1.18 -12.22 -16.97
CA LYS A 29 -0.29 -12.22 -18.15
C LYS A 29 -0.19 -10.84 -18.82
N ASP A 30 -1.03 -9.91 -18.38
CA ASP A 30 -1.07 -8.53 -18.84
C ASP A 30 -0.49 -7.63 -17.74
N ALA A 31 0.57 -6.90 -18.09
CA ALA A 31 1.30 -6.01 -17.19
C ALA A 31 0.46 -4.81 -16.73
N VAL A 32 -0.43 -4.28 -17.56
CA VAL A 32 -1.29 -3.16 -17.17
C VAL A 32 -2.39 -3.63 -16.24
N ALA A 33 -2.97 -4.81 -16.53
CA ALA A 33 -4.03 -5.36 -15.71
C ALA A 33 -3.57 -5.68 -14.28
N ILE A 34 -2.33 -6.15 -14.11
CA ILE A 34 -1.79 -6.46 -12.78
C ILE A 34 -1.52 -5.19 -11.95
N ASP A 35 -1.00 -4.15 -12.58
CA ASP A 35 -0.72 -2.88 -11.91
C ASP A 35 -2.03 -2.19 -11.48
N MET A 36 -3.04 -2.17 -12.36
CA MET A 36 -4.37 -1.64 -12.03
C MET A 36 -5.00 -2.40 -10.85
N ALA A 37 -4.93 -3.73 -10.85
CA ALA A 37 -5.45 -4.52 -9.74
C ALA A 37 -4.75 -4.20 -8.40
N CYS A 38 -3.44 -3.91 -8.42
CA CYS A 38 -2.71 -3.50 -7.22
C CYS A 38 -3.17 -2.12 -6.72
N VAL A 39 -3.35 -1.15 -7.63
CA VAL A 39 -3.79 0.21 -7.29
C VAL A 39 -5.22 0.21 -6.76
N ASP A 40 -6.14 -0.50 -7.40
CA ASP A 40 -7.54 -0.59 -6.98
C ASP A 40 -7.63 -1.19 -5.57
N LYS A 41 -6.90 -2.27 -5.31
CA LYS A 41 -6.88 -2.91 -3.99
C LYS A 41 -6.21 -2.06 -2.93
N ALA A 42 -5.21 -1.26 -3.28
CA ALA A 42 -4.61 -0.31 -2.35
C ALA A 42 -5.58 0.83 -2.00
N ARG A 43 -6.33 1.34 -2.98
CA ARG A 43 -7.36 2.39 -2.76
C ARG A 43 -8.52 1.90 -1.89
N GLU A 44 -8.90 0.63 -2.00
CA GLU A 44 -9.94 0.01 -1.19
C GLU A 44 -9.51 -0.29 0.26
N ALA A 45 -8.21 -0.30 0.53
CA ALA A 45 -7.68 -0.65 1.84
C ALA A 45 -7.70 0.54 2.82
N GLU A 46 -8.01 0.26 4.08
CA GLU A 46 -7.81 1.22 5.17
C GLU A 46 -6.32 1.29 5.52
N GLY A 47 -5.81 2.50 5.70
CA GLY A 47 -4.42 2.72 6.11
C GLY A 47 -4.17 2.22 7.54
N ILE A 48 -2.98 1.64 7.78
CA ILE A 48 -2.67 1.05 9.09
C ILE A 48 -2.46 2.15 10.14
N ARG A 49 -3.09 1.99 11.32
CA ARG A 49 -2.87 2.86 12.48
C ARG A 49 -1.44 2.78 13.00
N GLY A 50 -0.87 3.91 13.39
CA GLY A 50 0.53 4.05 13.81
C GLY A 50 1.51 4.04 12.65
N SER A 51 1.05 3.95 11.40
CA SER A 51 1.88 4.13 10.20
C SER A 51 1.87 5.58 9.73
N ALA A 52 2.68 5.85 8.71
CA ALA A 52 2.65 7.13 8.00
C ALA A 52 1.28 7.49 7.41
N ALA A 53 0.40 6.50 7.12
CA ALA A 53 -0.95 6.77 6.63
C ALA A 53 -1.81 7.54 7.66
N GLU A 54 -1.64 7.27 8.96
CA GLU A 54 -2.32 8.04 10.01
C GLU A 54 -1.75 9.46 10.11
N MET A 55 -0.43 9.61 10.05
CA MET A 55 0.24 10.92 10.13
C MET A 55 -0.12 11.85 8.96
N MET A 56 -0.34 11.27 7.79
CA MET A 56 -0.72 11.99 6.57
C MET A 56 -2.24 12.15 6.42
N GLU A 57 -3.04 11.71 7.40
CA GLU A 57 -4.51 11.70 7.34
C GLU A 57 -5.07 10.94 6.11
N ALA A 58 -4.29 10.00 5.58
CA ALA A 58 -4.56 9.20 4.39
C ALA A 58 -4.98 7.76 4.73
N HIS A 59 -5.67 7.58 5.86
CA HIS A 59 -6.06 6.25 6.36
C HIS A 59 -7.42 5.79 5.83
N GLN A 60 -8.24 6.68 5.25
CA GLN A 60 -9.58 6.32 4.79
C GLN A 60 -9.52 5.75 3.37
N PRO A 61 -10.24 4.65 3.09
CA PRO A 61 -10.35 4.10 1.74
C PRO A 61 -10.88 5.13 0.74
N GLY A 62 -10.33 5.12 -0.48
CA GLY A 62 -10.78 5.97 -1.58
C GLY A 62 -10.38 7.44 -1.50
N GLN A 63 -9.56 7.85 -0.52
CA GLN A 63 -8.97 9.19 -0.52
C GLN A 63 -8.07 9.40 -1.75
N GLU A 64 -8.17 10.58 -2.37
CA GLU A 64 -7.22 11.00 -3.41
C GLU A 64 -5.90 11.42 -2.74
N ILE A 65 -4.84 10.66 -3.01
CA ILE A 65 -3.44 10.95 -2.68
C ILE A 65 -2.84 11.96 -3.65
#